data_AF-A0A9X4H778-F1
#
_entry.id   AF-A0A9X4H778-F1
#
_cell.length_a   1.000
_cell.length_b   1.000
_cell.length_c   1.000
_cell.angle_alpha   90.00
_cell.angle_beta   90.00
_cell.angle_gamma   90.00
#
_symmetry.space_group_name_H-M   'P 1'
#
loop_
_entity.id
_entity.type
_entity.pdbx_description
1 polymer ?
#
loop_
_entity_poly.entity_id
_entity_poly.type
_entity_poly.pdbx_seq_one_letter_code
_entity_poly.pdbx_strand_id
1 'polypeptide(L)'
;MDAGYDAAFIYSQALDQDGQAIIKLNHRGHQKILQGFTDDGTPYCPAGHSMAYYGTDYKKLINKFRCPRKCGQDVTCQNECCCESSYGYIKRISIKDNPRLFCSPHRGSRTRNELYGKRSSIERLFSVLKGHLNMDRLTKRGIEKAFTDVTICLITFLAGTIIQIRKQKEQKAA
;
A
#
# COMPACT_ATOMS: atom_id res chain seq x y z
N MET A 1 2.02 -4.80 -13.49
CA MET A 1 2.00 -3.46 -12.88
C MET A 1 3.16 -2.73 -13.49
N ASP A 2 2.93 -1.52 -13.99
CA ASP A 2 4.01 -0.73 -14.60
C ASP A 2 5.12 -0.50 -13.56
N ALA A 3 6.35 -0.82 -13.94
CA ALA A 3 7.52 -0.69 -13.07
C ALA A 3 7.76 0.76 -12.65
N GLY A 4 7.29 1.73 -13.46
CA GLY A 4 7.45 3.16 -13.21
C GLY A 4 6.75 3.69 -11.97
N TYR A 5 5.71 3.02 -11.46
CA TYR A 5 5.01 3.47 -10.25
C TYR A 5 5.81 3.26 -8.97
N ASP A 6 6.81 2.37 -8.98
CA ASP A 6 7.66 2.10 -7.81
C ASP A 6 8.92 2.98 -7.80
N ALA A 7 8.74 4.28 -8.07
CA ALA A 7 9.80 5.27 -8.03
C ALA A 7 9.85 5.95 -6.65
N ALA A 8 11.05 6.16 -6.11
CA ALA A 8 11.24 6.72 -4.76
C ALA A 8 10.53 8.07 -4.55
N PHE A 9 10.51 8.93 -5.58
CA PHE A 9 9.89 10.25 -5.52
C PHE A 9 8.36 10.19 -5.29
N ILE A 10 7.70 9.12 -5.73
CA ILE A 10 6.25 8.96 -5.54
C ILE A 10 5.95 8.74 -4.05
N TYR A 11 6.81 7.98 -3.37
CA TYR A 11 6.67 7.74 -1.94
C TYR A 11 6.95 8.99 -1.11
N SER A 12 7.96 9.79 -1.49
CA SER A 12 8.25 11.05 -0.80
C SER A 12 7.11 12.06 -0.99
N GLN A 13 6.63 12.25 -2.22
CA GLN A 13 5.50 13.16 -2.48
C GLN A 13 4.23 12.76 -1.72
N ALA A 14 3.93 11.46 -1.66
CA ALA A 14 2.80 10.99 -0.88
C ALA A 14 2.96 11.32 0.62
N LEU A 15 4.17 11.17 1.15
CA LEU A 15 4.47 11.48 2.55
C LEU A 15 4.42 12.98 2.84
N ASP A 16 4.86 13.82 1.90
CA ASP A 16 4.78 15.29 1.99
C ASP A 16 3.33 15.80 2.02
N GLN A 17 2.39 15.00 1.51
CA GLN A 17 0.94 15.25 1.55
C GLN A 17 0.25 14.56 2.73
N ASP A 18 1.01 14.19 3.78
CA ASP A 18 0.52 13.44 4.95
C ASP A 18 -0.13 12.08 4.59
N GLY A 19 0.20 11.54 3.42
CA GLY A 19 -0.31 10.28 2.90
C GLY A 19 0.72 9.15 2.92
N GLN A 20 0.28 7.96 2.49
CA GLN A 20 1.17 6.83 2.24
C GLN A 20 0.87 6.19 0.89
N ALA A 21 1.92 6.02 0.08
CA ALA A 21 1.84 5.24 -1.15
C ALA A 21 1.70 3.72 -0.87
N ILE A 22 0.58 3.14 -1.33
CA ILE A 22 0.30 1.70 -1.27
C ILE A 22 0.64 1.06 -2.63
N ILE A 23 1.94 0.91 -2.88
CA ILE A 23 2.48 0.42 -4.15
C ILE A 23 3.25 -0.89 -3.92
N LYS A 24 3.07 -1.87 -4.81
CA LYS A 24 3.81 -3.14 -4.76
C LYS A 24 5.28 -2.86 -5.06
N LEU A 25 6.17 -3.40 -4.23
CA LEU A 25 7.61 -3.23 -4.42
C LEU A 25 8.05 -4.01 -5.66
N ASN A 26 8.82 -3.35 -6.50
CA ASN A 26 9.49 -3.94 -7.65
C ASN A 26 10.92 -4.30 -7.23
N HIS A 27 11.20 -5.60 -7.17
CA HIS A 27 12.52 -6.12 -6.83
C HIS A 27 13.47 -6.15 -8.03
N ARG A 28 12.97 -5.96 -9.27
CA ARG A 28 13.79 -5.99 -10.48
C ARG A 28 14.71 -4.77 -10.52
N GLY A 29 16.01 -4.99 -10.66
CA GLY A 29 17.01 -3.93 -10.81
C GLY A 29 17.52 -3.29 -9.51
N HIS A 30 17.07 -3.74 -8.34
CA HIS A 30 17.59 -3.26 -7.06
C HIS A 30 18.76 -4.12 -6.58
N GLN A 31 19.97 -3.55 -6.64
CA GLN A 31 21.14 -4.06 -5.94
C GLN A 31 21.15 -3.53 -4.50
N LYS A 32 21.41 -4.44 -3.56
CA LYS A 32 21.49 -4.33 -2.09
C LYS A 32 20.16 -4.42 -1.34
N ILE A 33 19.88 -5.65 -0.90
CA ILE A 33 19.19 -5.91 0.37
C ILE A 33 19.86 -5.02 1.44
N LEU A 34 19.09 -4.16 2.10
CA LEU A 34 19.61 -3.39 3.24
C LEU A 34 20.04 -4.38 4.32
N GLN A 35 21.32 -4.39 4.67
CA GLN A 35 21.88 -5.31 5.65
C GLN A 35 21.08 -5.20 6.96
N GLY A 36 20.56 -6.34 7.45
CA GLY A 36 19.72 -6.37 8.64
C GLY A 36 18.21 -6.17 8.40
N PHE A 37 17.75 -6.21 7.14
CA PHE A 37 16.33 -6.18 6.75
C PHE A 37 16.00 -7.27 5.72
N THR A 38 14.74 -7.69 5.72
CA THR A 38 14.16 -8.53 4.65
C THR A 38 13.93 -7.70 3.38
N ASP A 39 13.62 -8.37 2.28
CA ASP A 39 13.25 -7.74 0.99
C ASP A 39 12.03 -6.80 1.10
N ASP A 40 11.18 -7.03 2.10
CA ASP A 40 9.99 -6.22 2.40
C ASP A 40 10.27 -5.07 3.39
N GLY A 41 11.51 -4.92 3.85
CA GLY A 41 11.88 -3.87 4.82
C GLY A 41 11.59 -4.23 6.27
N THR A 42 11.31 -5.49 6.58
CA THR A 42 11.17 -5.95 7.97
C THR A 42 12.56 -6.13 8.57
N PRO A 43 12.86 -5.56 9.75
CA PRO A 43 14.17 -5.76 10.35
C PRO A 43 14.35 -7.20 10.87
N TYR A 44 15.59 -7.67 10.87
CA TYR A 44 15.98 -8.85 11.63
C TYR A 44 16.25 -8.50 13.10
N CYS A 45 15.95 -9.45 13.98
CA CYS A 45 16.40 -9.40 15.37
C CYS A 45 17.90 -9.79 15.48
N PRO A 46 18.54 -9.59 16.64
CA PRO A 46 19.93 -10.04 16.85
C PRO A 46 20.17 -11.53 16.57
N ALA A 47 19.15 -12.38 16.76
CA ALA A 47 19.19 -13.80 16.43
C ALA A 47 18.92 -14.12 14.94
N GLY A 48 18.84 -13.11 14.07
CA GLY A 48 18.65 -13.28 12.62
C GLY A 48 17.21 -13.54 12.14
N HIS A 49 16.22 -13.54 13.03
CA HIS A 49 14.81 -13.78 12.68
C HIS A 49 14.07 -12.51 12.30
N SER A 50 13.16 -12.61 11.31
CA SER A 50 12.31 -11.48 10.90
C SER A 50 11.41 -11.03 12.05
N MET A 51 11.43 -9.74 12.37
CA MET A 51 10.68 -9.22 13.52
C MET A 51 9.18 -9.08 13.23
N ALA A 52 8.36 -9.20 14.28
CA ALA A 52 6.92 -9.02 14.18
C ALA A 52 6.56 -7.53 14.17
N TYR A 53 5.83 -7.08 13.16
CA TYR A 53 5.29 -5.73 13.11
C TYR A 53 4.19 -5.55 14.17
N TYR A 54 4.33 -4.54 15.03
CA TYR A 54 3.43 -4.29 16.15
C TYR A 54 2.58 -3.02 15.97
N GLY A 55 2.88 -2.19 14.98
CA GLY A 55 2.12 -0.99 14.66
C GLY A 55 3.00 0.21 14.34
N THR A 56 2.34 1.30 13.92
CA THR A 56 3.00 2.57 13.58
C THR A 56 2.60 3.64 14.57
N ASP A 57 3.58 4.41 15.03
CA ASP A 57 3.36 5.69 15.66
C ASP A 57 3.20 6.76 14.58
N TYR A 58 1.95 7.07 14.20
CA TYR A 58 1.65 7.99 13.09
C TYR A 58 2.12 9.41 13.35
N LYS A 59 2.19 9.87 14.61
CA LYS A 59 2.68 11.21 14.95
C LYS A 59 4.17 11.36 14.64
N LYS A 60 4.93 10.29 14.86
CA LYS A 60 6.39 10.27 14.64
C LYS A 60 6.80 9.63 13.31
N LEU A 61 5.84 9.03 12.60
CA LEU A 61 6.05 8.21 11.41
C LEU A 61 7.08 7.08 11.67
N ILE A 62 6.90 6.36 12.79
CA ILE A 62 7.80 5.29 13.24
C ILE A 62 7.08 3.95 13.28
N ASN A 63 7.59 2.98 12.52
CA ASN A 63 7.17 1.57 12.60
C ASN A 63 7.83 0.91 13.82
N LYS A 64 7.03 0.21 14.62
CA LYS A 64 7.47 -0.54 15.80
C LYS A 64 7.47 -2.03 15.49
N PHE A 65 8.61 -2.67 15.69
CA PHE A 65 8.79 -4.10 15.52
C PHE A 65 9.17 -4.73 16.85
N ARG A 66 8.61 -5.91 17.13
CA ARG A 66 8.83 -6.68 18.36
C ARG A 66 9.45 -8.03 18.04
N CYS A 67 10.06 -8.63 19.07
CA CYS A 67 10.61 -9.97 19.01
C CYS A 67 9.54 -10.98 18.55
N PRO A 68 9.81 -11.75 17.49
CA PRO A 68 8.85 -12.71 16.94
C PRO A 68 8.42 -13.77 17.97
N ARG A 69 9.36 -14.26 18.79
CA ARG A 69 9.11 -15.22 19.87
C ARG A 69 8.07 -14.74 20.88
N LYS A 70 8.19 -13.48 21.33
CA LYS A 70 7.25 -12.88 22.29
C LYS A 70 5.89 -12.55 21.66
N CYS A 71 5.82 -12.51 20.34
CA CYS A 71 4.58 -12.36 19.57
C CYS A 71 3.94 -13.70 19.19
N GLY A 72 4.44 -14.83 19.71
CA GLY A 72 3.85 -16.15 19.49
C GLY A 72 4.29 -16.85 18.20
N GLN A 73 5.35 -16.37 17.54
CA GLN A 73 5.96 -17.09 16.42
C GLN A 73 6.88 -18.18 16.95
N ASP A 74 6.86 -19.33 16.27
CA ASP A 74 7.72 -20.47 16.59
C ASP A 74 9.14 -20.23 16.07
N VAL A 75 9.96 -19.58 16.89
CA VAL A 75 11.35 -19.24 16.59
C VAL A 75 12.25 -19.55 17.78
N THR A 76 13.35 -20.25 17.51
CA THR A 76 14.38 -20.52 18.52
C THR A 76 15.37 -19.36 18.56
N CYS A 77 15.58 -18.78 19.75
CA CYS A 77 16.63 -17.80 19.99
C CYS A 77 17.47 -18.22 21.20
N GLN A 78 18.79 -18.17 21.09
CA GLN A 78 19.72 -18.54 22.16
C GLN A 78 19.97 -17.34 23.08
N ASN A 79 18.89 -16.65 23.48
CA ASN A 79 18.92 -15.41 24.26
C ASN A 79 19.74 -14.25 23.66
N GLU A 80 20.17 -14.29 22.39
CA GLU A 80 20.95 -13.19 21.78
C GLU A 80 20.16 -11.87 21.71
N CYS A 81 18.83 -11.94 21.82
CA CYS A 81 17.94 -10.80 21.77
C CYS A 81 17.69 -10.14 23.15
N CYS A 82 18.30 -10.63 24.23
CA CYS A 82 18.08 -10.16 25.61
C CYS A 82 16.58 -9.95 25.93
N CYS A 83 15.75 -10.94 25.60
CA CYS A 83 14.30 -10.84 25.67
C CYS A 83 13.73 -11.08 27.08
N GLU A 84 14.38 -10.52 28.10
CA GLU A 84 14.01 -10.65 29.51
C GLU A 84 12.67 -9.96 29.82
N SER A 85 12.40 -8.83 29.16
CA SER A 85 11.12 -8.14 29.31
C SER A 85 9.96 -8.94 28.71
N SER A 86 8.75 -8.74 29.27
CA SER A 86 7.50 -9.28 28.69
C SER A 86 7.28 -8.81 27.25
N TYR A 87 7.77 -7.61 26.91
CA TYR A 87 7.69 -7.05 25.59
C TYR A 87 8.72 -7.62 24.59
N GLY A 88 9.86 -8.11 25.09
CA GLY A 88 11.00 -8.58 24.31
C GLY A 88 11.79 -7.44 23.67
N TYR A 89 12.70 -7.81 22.75
CA TYR A 89 13.45 -6.86 21.93
C TYR A 89 12.52 -6.02 21.04
N ILE A 90 12.77 -4.71 20.99
CA ILE A 90 11.98 -3.75 20.20
C ILE A 90 12.92 -3.01 19.26
N LYS A 91 12.57 -2.94 17.98
CA LYS A 91 13.25 -2.10 16.98
C LYS A 91 12.27 -1.08 16.42
N ARG A 92 12.71 0.17 16.35
CA ARG A 92 11.94 1.30 15.84
C ARG A 92 12.59 1.78 14.56
N ILE A 93 11.81 1.91 13.50
CA ILE A 93 12.29 2.35 12.19
C ILE A 93 11.46 3.55 11.75
N SER A 94 12.14 4.62 11.37
CA SER A 94 11.51 5.81 10.82
C SER A 94 11.12 5.55 9.36
N ILE A 95 9.87 5.84 9.02
CA ILE A 95 9.35 5.79 7.64
C ILE A 95 10.09 6.80 6.76
N LYS A 96 10.52 7.94 7.34
CA LYS A 96 11.19 9.02 6.61
C LYS A 96 12.54 8.60 6.04
N ASP A 97 13.22 7.65 6.68
CA ASP A 97 14.56 7.22 6.29
C ASP A 97 14.54 6.57 4.90
N ASN A 98 13.48 5.80 4.61
CA ASN A 98 13.24 5.23 3.30
C ASN A 98 11.73 4.97 3.12
N PRO A 99 10.94 5.96 2.68
CA PRO A 99 9.48 5.85 2.57
C PRO A 99 8.99 4.77 1.60
N ARG A 100 9.87 4.36 0.68
CA ARG A 100 9.63 3.28 -0.27
C ARG A 100 9.68 1.92 0.41
N LEU A 101 10.73 1.67 1.19
CA LEU A 101 10.93 0.39 1.87
C LEU A 101 10.13 0.30 3.18
N PHE A 102 10.23 1.33 4.01
CA PHE A 102 9.54 1.45 5.29
C PHE A 102 8.25 2.22 5.07
N CYS A 103 7.11 1.53 5.05
CA CYS A 103 5.81 2.14 4.83
C CYS A 103 4.84 1.85 5.97
N SER A 104 3.78 2.66 6.10
CA SER A 104 2.67 2.41 7.01
C SER A 104 1.31 2.43 6.29
N PRO A 105 0.55 1.33 6.28
CA PRO A 105 0.79 0.07 6.98
C PRO A 105 1.98 -0.72 6.41
N HIS A 106 2.70 -1.43 7.29
CA HIS A 106 3.89 -2.21 6.96
C HIS A 106 3.63 -3.26 5.85
N ARG A 107 4.66 -3.58 5.07
CA ARG A 107 4.58 -4.62 4.03
C ARG A 107 4.29 -5.98 4.66
N GLY A 108 3.42 -6.76 4.02
CA GLY A 108 2.92 -8.02 4.58
C GLY A 108 1.90 -7.89 5.70
N SER A 109 1.59 -6.68 6.19
CA SER A 109 0.48 -6.51 7.15
C SER A 109 -0.88 -6.76 6.49
N ARG A 110 -1.81 -7.32 7.25
CA ARG A 110 -3.20 -7.56 6.81
C ARG A 110 -3.84 -6.28 6.26
N THR A 111 -3.71 -5.18 7.00
CA THR A 111 -4.26 -3.87 6.60
C THR A 111 -3.71 -3.40 5.26
N ARG A 112 -2.41 -3.60 5.00
CA ARG A 112 -1.83 -3.25 3.69
C ARG A 112 -2.44 -4.09 2.57
N ASN A 113 -2.59 -5.40 2.78
CA ASN A 113 -3.15 -6.30 1.77
C ASN A 113 -4.60 -5.92 1.43
N GLU A 114 -5.40 -5.58 2.44
CA GLU A 114 -6.77 -5.09 2.25
C GLU A 114 -6.82 -3.77 1.47
N LEU A 115 -5.96 -2.80 1.81
CA LEU A 115 -5.86 -1.54 1.08
C LEU A 115 -5.40 -1.74 -0.36
N TYR A 116 -4.39 -2.57 -0.57
CA TYR A 116 -3.88 -2.88 -1.90
C TYR A 116 -4.94 -3.60 -2.77
N GLY A 117 -5.78 -4.45 -2.16
CA GLY A 117 -6.90 -5.11 -2.84
C GLY A 117 -7.94 -4.15 -3.44
N LYS A 118 -8.10 -2.95 -2.86
CA LYS A 118 -9.02 -1.91 -3.38
C LYS A 118 -8.62 -1.38 -4.76
N ARG A 119 -7.35 -1.56 -5.17
CA ARG A 119 -6.87 -1.18 -6.51
C ARG A 119 -7.70 -1.82 -7.64
N SER A 120 -8.12 -3.07 -7.46
CA SER A 120 -8.91 -3.79 -8.46
C SER A 120 -10.20 -3.04 -8.84
N SER A 121 -10.79 -2.27 -7.91
CA SER A 121 -11.97 -1.45 -8.17
C SER A 121 -11.69 -0.34 -9.19
N ILE A 122 -10.51 0.30 -9.10
CA ILE A 122 -10.10 1.35 -10.04
C ILE A 122 -9.80 0.75 -11.42
N GLU A 123 -9.19 -0.42 -11.47
CA GLU A 123 -8.93 -1.11 -12.75
C GLU A 123 -10.23 -1.49 -13.47
N ARG A 124 -11.24 -1.98 -12.73
CA ARG A 124 -12.58 -2.22 -13.27
C ARG A 124 -13.22 -0.94 -13.79
N LEU A 125 -13.13 0.16 -13.03
CA LEU A 125 -13.61 1.47 -13.47
C LEU A 125 -12.98 1.87 -14.81
N PHE A 126 -11.65 1.83 -14.91
CA PHE A 126 -10.97 2.17 -16.15
C PHE A 126 -11.35 1.26 -17.31
N SER A 127 -11.58 -0.03 -17.07
CA SER A 127 -12.08 -0.94 -18.09
C SER A 127 -13.45 -0.51 -18.62
N VAL A 128 -14.37 -0.08 -17.74
CA VAL A 128 -15.70 0.41 -18.14
C VAL A 128 -15.59 1.73 -18.89
N LEU A 129 -14.78 2.67 -18.39
CA LEU A 129 -14.60 3.98 -19.03
C LEU A 129 -14.05 3.83 -20.47
N LYS A 130 -13.06 2.95 -20.66
CA LYS A 130 -12.51 2.67 -21.99
C LYS A 130 -13.52 1.92 -22.86
N GLY A 131 -13.99 0.76 -22.39
CA GLY A 131 -14.80 -0.15 -23.20
C GLY A 131 -16.23 0.31 -23.49
N HIS A 132 -16.87 1.04 -22.57
CA HIS A 132 -18.29 1.41 -22.69
C HIS A 132 -18.53 2.91 -22.85
N LEU A 133 -17.58 3.75 -22.44
CA LEU A 133 -17.71 5.20 -22.50
C LEU A 133 -16.71 5.84 -23.48
N ASN A 134 -16.05 5.03 -24.32
CA ASN A 134 -15.15 5.48 -25.39
C ASN A 134 -14.02 6.40 -24.92
N MET A 135 -13.60 6.31 -23.65
CA MET A 135 -12.53 7.14 -23.11
C MET A 135 -11.18 6.91 -23.82
N ASP A 136 -11.01 5.77 -24.49
CA ASP A 136 -9.85 5.43 -25.32
C ASP A 136 -9.95 5.92 -26.77
N ARG A 137 -11.11 6.40 -27.22
CA ARG A 137 -11.37 6.90 -28.58
C ARG A 137 -11.56 8.41 -28.61
N LEU A 138 -10.70 9.14 -27.90
CA LEU A 138 -10.67 10.60 -27.93
C LEU A 138 -10.19 11.08 -29.31
N THR A 139 -11.14 11.54 -30.14
CA THR A 139 -10.85 12.06 -31.49
C THR A 139 -10.46 13.54 -31.49
N LYS A 140 -10.71 14.24 -30.39
CA LYS A 140 -10.45 15.69 -30.26
C LYS A 140 -9.02 15.93 -29.78
N ARG A 141 -8.30 16.83 -30.46
CA ARG A 141 -6.95 17.25 -30.08
C ARG A 141 -6.98 18.44 -29.11
N GLY A 142 -6.24 18.34 -28.00
CA GLY A 142 -6.06 19.40 -26.99
C GLY A 142 -6.34 18.92 -25.56
N ILE A 143 -5.50 19.33 -24.61
CA ILE A 143 -5.56 18.87 -23.20
C ILE A 143 -6.91 19.23 -22.56
N GLU A 144 -7.39 20.46 -22.78
CA GLU A 144 -8.67 20.92 -22.23
C GLU A 144 -9.84 20.09 -22.77
N LYS A 145 -9.86 19.82 -24.08
CA LYS A 145 -10.92 19.01 -24.72
C LYS A 145 -10.92 17.58 -24.20
N ALA A 146 -9.72 16.98 -24.06
CA ALA A 146 -9.57 15.66 -23.48
C ALA A 146 -10.04 15.62 -22.02
N PHE A 147 -9.73 16.66 -21.23
CA PHE A 147 -10.18 16.78 -19.85
C PHE A 147 -11.71 16.85 -19.76
N THR A 148 -12.36 17.64 -20.61
CA THR A 148 -13.82 17.72 -20.68
C THR A 148 -14.44 16.38 -21.04
N ASP A 149 -13.93 15.69 -22.07
CA ASP A 149 -14.46 14.40 -22.50
C ASP A 149 -14.32 13.33 -21.40
N VAL A 150 -13.17 13.26 -20.71
CA VAL A 150 -12.96 12.35 -19.57
C VAL A 150 -13.91 12.68 -18.42
N THR A 151 -14.14 13.97 -18.14
CA THR A 151 -15.06 14.40 -17.09
C THR A 151 -16.49 13.97 -17.40
N ILE A 152 -16.94 14.11 -18.65
CA ILE A 152 -18.26 13.63 -19.08
C ILE A 152 -18.36 12.11 -18.87
N CYS A 153 -17.35 11.34 -19.28
CA CYS A 153 -17.33 9.89 -19.06
C CYS A 153 -17.49 9.52 -17.58
N LEU A 154 -16.78 10.22 -16.69
CA LEU A 154 -16.87 10.01 -15.24
C LEU A 154 -18.25 10.33 -14.69
N ILE A 155 -18.86 11.45 -15.12
CA ILE A 155 -20.22 11.84 -14.72
C ILE A 155 -21.23 10.78 -15.18
N THR A 156 -21.13 10.31 -16.43
CA THR A 156 -22.02 9.26 -16.97
C THR A 156 -21.88 7.97 -16.18
N PHE A 157 -20.65 7.55 -15.85
CA PHE A 157 -20.41 6.37 -15.02
C PHE A 157 -21.04 6.50 -13.62
N LEU A 158 -20.86 7.66 -12.97
CA LEU A 158 -21.43 7.91 -11.64
C LEU A 158 -22.95 7.91 -11.68
N ALA A 159 -23.57 8.54 -12.67
CA ALA A 159 -25.01 8.55 -12.86
C ALA A 159 -25.57 7.12 -13.03
N GLY A 160 -24.96 6.30 -13.89
CA GLY A 160 -25.35 4.90 -14.08
C GLY A 160 -25.19 4.07 -12.81
N THR A 161 -24.10 4.29 -12.05
CA THR A 161 -23.85 3.59 -10.78
C THR A 161 -24.91 3.94 -9.74
N ILE A 162 -25.31 5.21 -9.63
CA ILE A 162 -26.36 5.66 -8.70
C ILE A 162 -27.70 5.00 -9.04
N ILE A 163 -28.07 4.96 -10.32
CA ILE A 163 -29.31 4.30 -10.78
C ILE A 163 -29.29 2.80 -10.43
N GLN A 164 -28.17 2.13 -10.69
CA GLN A 164 -28.02 0.70 -10.38
C GLN A 164 -28.13 0.42 -8.88
N ILE A 165 -27.51 1.25 -8.04
CA ILE A 165 -27.60 1.13 -6.57
C ILE A 165 -29.05 1.32 -6.11
N ARG A 166 -29.79 2.30 -6.66
CA ARG A 166 -31.21 2.52 -6.34
C ARG A 166 -32.05 1.30 -6.70
N LYS A 167 -31.90 0.78 -7.92
CA LYS A 167 -32.61 -0.42 -8.39
C LYS A 167 -32.32 -1.65 -7.53
N GLN A 168 -31.07 -1.85 -7.10
CA GLN A 168 -30.72 -2.94 -6.19
C GLN A 168 -31.34 -2.81 -4.80
N LYS A 169 -31.53 -1.58 -4.30
CA LYS A 169 -32.21 -1.35 -3.03
C LYS A 169 -33.71 -1.67 -3.14
N GLU A 170 -34.35 -1.24 -4.21
CA GLU A 170 -35.76 -1.55 -4.50
C GLU A 170 -36.00 -3.07 -4.59
N GLN A 171 -35.13 -3.78 -5.32
CA GLN A 171 -35.20 -5.25 -5.45
C GLN A 171 -34.95 -6.02 -4.15
N LYS A 172 -34.25 -5.44 -3.17
CA LYS A 172 -34.04 -6.05 -1.85
C LYS A 172 -35.16 -5.75 -0.86
N ALA A 173 -35.96 -4.72 -1.14
CA ALA A 173 -37.08 -4.29 -0.30
C ALA A 173 -38.42 -4.93 -0.74
N ALA A 174 -38.50 -5.39 -1.99
CA ALA A 174 -39.57 -6.24 -2.50
C ALA A 174 -39.33 -7.72 -2.15
#